data_AF-A0A147JTC0-F1
#
_entry.id   AF-A0A147JTC0-F1
#
_cell.length_a   1.000
_cell.length_b   1.000
_cell.length_c   1.000
_cell.angle_alpha   90.00
_cell.angle_beta   90.00
_cell.angle_gamma   90.00
#
_symmetry.space_group_name_H-M   'P 1'
#
loop_
_entity.id
_entity.type
_entity.pdbx_description
1 polymer ?
#
loop_
_entity_poly.entity_id
_entity_poly.type
_entity_poly.pdbx_seq_one_letter_code
_entity_poly.pdbx_strand_id
1 'polypeptide(L)' 'MRILFVHADYLNYKVRGKTRFAEEVEEASKVSNMADPLIALYQISQDRSNDLQHLSKMFHTSKKPLDLCRRCLDDL' A
#
# COMPACT_ATOMS: atom_id res chain seq x y z
N MET A 1 13.35 -3.11 -4.36
CA MET A 1 12.17 -3.49 -3.55
C MET A 1 12.52 -4.22 -2.27
N ARG A 2 11.87 -3.90 -1.15
CA ARG A 2 11.84 -4.74 0.07
C ARG A 2 10.39 -4.98 0.47
N ILE A 3 10.04 -6.20 0.87
CA ILE A 3 8.68 -6.58 1.28
C ILE A 3 8.75 -7.29 2.63
N LEU A 4 7.87 -6.90 3.55
CA LEU A 4 7.64 -7.58 4.82
C LEU A 4 6.20 -8.08 4.87
N PHE A 5 6.05 -9.39 5.10
CA PHE A 5 4.75 -10.02 5.34
C PHE A 5 4.52 -10.21 6.83
N VAL A 6 3.34 -9.80 7.30
CA VAL A 6 2.92 -9.97 8.69
C VAL A 6 1.54 -10.62 8.70
N HIS A 7 1.46 -11.82 9.26
CA HIS A 7 0.17 -12.42 9.62
C HIS A 7 -0.21 -11.88 11.00
N ALA A 8 -1.37 -11.25 11.13
CA ALA A 8 -1.80 -10.59 12.35
C ALA A 8 -3.24 -10.96 12.68
N ASP A 9 -3.61 -10.90 13.96
CA ASP A 9 -4.99 -11.13 14.39
C ASP A 9 -5.92 -10.01 13.92
N TYR A 10 -5.39 -8.78 13.84
CA TYR A 10 -6.12 -7.62 13.33
C TYR A 10 -5.18 -6.53 12.81
N LEU A 11 -5.71 -5.69 11.92
CA LEU A 11 -5.12 -4.43 11.47
C LEU A 11 -6.12 -3.30 11.71
N ASN A 12 -5.68 -2.26 12.42
CA ASN A 12 -6.41 -1.01 12.58
C ASN A 12 -5.55 0.14 12.06
N TYR A 13 -6.07 0.97 11.16
CA TYR A 13 -5.37 2.18 10.74
C TYR A 13 -6.26 3.42 10.77
N LYS A 14 -5.62 4.57 10.99
CA LYS A 14 -6.23 5.90 10.90
C LYS A 14 -5.27 6.84 10.17
N VAL A 15 -5.68 7.34 9.01
CA VAL A 15 -4.98 8.36 8.24
C VAL A 15 -4.92 9.63 9.07
N ARG A 16 -3.72 10.23 9.17
CA ARG A 16 -3.46 11.44 9.93
C ARG A 16 -3.32 12.64 8.99
N GLY A 17 -2.14 13.26 8.95
CA GLY A 17 -1.84 14.39 8.07
C GLY A 17 -1.58 13.96 6.63
N LYS A 18 -1.83 14.88 5.68
CA LYS A 18 -1.46 14.69 4.28
C LYS A 18 0.02 15.01 4.08
N THR A 19 0.73 14.14 3.38
CA THR A 19 2.06 14.43 2.83
C THR A 19 1.93 15.18 1.50
N ARG A 20 3.02 15.79 1.02
CA ARG A 20 3.06 16.52 -0.26
C ARG A 20 2.56 15.71 -1.46
N PHE A 21 2.74 14.40 -1.42
CA PHE A 21 2.36 13.46 -2.49
C PHE A 21 1.20 12.53 -2.09
N ALA A 22 0.44 12.90 -1.05
CA ALA A 22 -0.69 12.08 -0.61
C ALA A 22 -1.80 12.05 -1.67
N GLU A 23 -2.33 10.86 -1.96
CA GLU A 23 -3.49 10.71 -2.82
C GLU A 23 -4.74 11.27 -2.17
N GLU A 24 -5.69 11.68 -3.02
CA GLU A 24 -7.01 12.06 -2.54
C GLU A 24 -7.81 10.79 -2.26
N VAL A 25 -8.25 10.64 -1.02
CA VAL A 25 -9.00 9.48 -0.53
C VAL A 25 -10.28 9.97 0.11
N GLU A 26 -11.37 9.22 -0.11
CA GLU A 26 -12.66 9.47 0.53
C GLU A 26 -12.54 9.43 2.06
N GLU A 27 -13.33 10.25 2.75
CA GLU A 27 -13.28 10.33 4.23
C GLU A 27 -13.57 8.98 4.90
N ALA A 28 -14.45 8.16 4.30
CA ALA A 28 -14.76 6.82 4.79
C ALA A 28 -13.54 5.88 4.77
N SER A 29 -12.58 6.10 3.87
CA SER A 29 -11.39 5.26 3.70
C SER A 29 -10.23 5.64 4.63
N LYS A 30 -10.39 6.73 5.41
CA LYS A 30 -9.34 7.21 6.33
C LYS A 30 -9.23 6.41 7.62
N VAL A 31 -10.24 5.62 7.98
CA VAL A 31 -10.20 4.75 9.15
C VAL A 31 -10.70 3.38 8.73
N SER A 32 -9.95 2.34 9.05
CA SER A 32 -10.39 0.97 8.76
C SER A 32 -9.89 -0.02 9.79
N ASN A 33 -10.62 -1.14 9.88
CA ASN A 33 -10.32 -2.31 10.66
C ASN A 33 -10.40 -3.54 9.75
N MET A 34 -9.47 -4.47 9.92
CA MET A 34 -9.49 -5.78 9.27
C MET A 34 -9.15 -6.86 10.29
N ALA A 35 -9.93 -7.93 10.35
CA ALA A 35 -9.66 -9.10 11.19
C ALA A 35 -8.94 -10.18 10.36
N ASP A 36 -8.00 -10.87 11.01
CA ASP A 36 -7.16 -11.94 10.43
C ASP A 36 -6.46 -11.59 9.08
N PRO A 37 -5.76 -10.43 8.96
CA PRO A 37 -5.08 -10.06 7.72
C PRO A 37 -3.68 -10.69 7.56
N LEU A 38 -3.35 -11.01 6.31
CA LEU A 38 -1.96 -11.06 5.83
C LEU A 38 -1.57 -9.69 5.27
N ILE A 39 -0.79 -8.94 6.03
CA ILE A 39 -0.36 -7.58 5.71
C ILE A 39 0.93 -7.65 4.88
N ALA A 40 0.97 -6.92 3.77
CA ALA A 40 2.17 -6.73 2.96
C ALA A 40 2.64 -5.27 3.06
N LEU A 41 3.78 -5.04 3.72
CA LEU A 41 4.44 -3.73 3.77
C LEU A 41 5.56 -3.71 2.74
N TYR A 42 5.50 -2.79 1.79
CA TYR A 42 6.48 -2.68 0.71
C TYR A 42 7.21 -1.34 0.73
N GLN A 43 8.52 -1.40 0.50
CA GLN A 43 9.37 -0.26 0.21
C GLN A 43 9.78 -0.32 -1.26
N ILE A 44 9.36 0.70 -2.02
CA ILE A 44 9.76 0.88 -3.42
C ILE A 44 11.10 1.63 -3.44
N SER A 45 12.07 1.09 -4.18
CA SER A 45 13.40 1.69 -4.35
C SER A 45 13.40 2.66 -5.54
N GLN A 46 14.38 3.56 -5.63
CA GLN A 46 14.52 4.53 -6.73
C GLN A 46 14.70 3.87 -8.11
N ASP A 47 15.30 2.68 -8.17
CA ASP A 47 15.37 1.84 -9.37
C ASP A 47 14.03 1.13 -9.63
N ARG A 48 13.10 1.87 -10.24
CA ARG A 48 11.66 1.53 -10.30
C ARG A 48 11.23 0.60 -11.42
N SER A 49 12.07 0.42 -12.44
CA SER A 49 11.66 -0.16 -13.73
C SER A 49 11.19 -1.62 -13.60
N ASN A 50 11.84 -2.40 -12.74
CA ASN A 50 11.48 -3.80 -12.53
C ASN A 50 10.46 -3.99 -11.39
N ASP A 51 10.57 -3.20 -10.31
CA ASP A 51 9.73 -3.35 -9.11
C ASP A 51 8.23 -3.18 -9.39
N LEU A 52 7.84 -2.22 -10.24
CA LEU A 52 6.43 -1.95 -10.57
C LEU A 52 5.76 -3.08 -11.37
N GLN A 53 6.51 -3.76 -12.26
CA GLN A 53 5.99 -4.89 -13.02
C GLN A 53 5.71 -6.10 -12.12
N HIS A 54 6.58 -6.31 -11.11
CA HIS A 54 6.40 -7.37 -10.13
C HIS A 54 5.19 -7.11 -9.22
N LEU A 55 5.00 -5.87 -8.76
CA LEU A 55 3.83 -5.49 -7.96
C LEU A 55 2.52 -5.72 -8.72
N SER A 56 2.43 -5.31 -9.99
CA SER A 56 1.22 -5.47 -10.80
C SER A 56 0.76 -6.94 -10.90
N LYS A 57 1.69 -7.87 -11.16
CA LYS A 57 1.41 -9.31 -11.23
C LYS A 57 0.92 -9.89 -9.90
N MET A 58 1.44 -9.37 -8.79
CA MET A 58 1.11 -9.83 -7.43
C MET A 58 -0.29 -9.39 -7.01
N PHE A 59 -0.74 -8.19 -7.41
CA PHE A 59 -2.09 -7.71 -7.09
C PHE A 59 -3.18 -8.20 -8.04
N HIS A 60 -2.86 -8.60 -9.28
CA HIS A 60 -3.87 -9.16 -10.21
C HIS A 60 -4.40 -10.55 -9.81
N THR A 61 -3.71 -11.25 -8.91
CA THR A 61 -4.16 -12.55 -8.38
C THR A 61 -5.03 -12.41 -7.12
N SER A 62 -5.03 -11.24 -6.48
CA SER A 62 -5.85 -10.95 -5.30
C SER A 62 -7.03 -10.06 -5.67
N LYS A 63 -8.26 -10.57 -5.58
CA LYS A 63 -9.50 -9.89 -6.04
C LYS A 63 -9.91 -8.62 -5.26
N LYS A 64 -9.05 -8.05 -4.40
CA LYS A 64 -9.24 -6.70 -3.82
C LYS A 64 -7.86 -6.06 -3.56
N PRO A 65 -7.41 -5.10 -4.37
CA PRO A 65 -6.21 -4.36 -4.05
C PRO A 65 -6.51 -3.38 -2.91
N LEU A 66 -5.68 -3.42 -1.86
CA LEU A 66 -5.57 -2.32 -0.92
C LEU A 66 -4.99 -1.12 -1.69
N ASP A 67 -5.85 -0.14 -1.96
CA ASP A 67 -5.49 1.18 -2.46
C ASP A 67 -4.62 1.89 -1.43
N LEU A 68 -3.30 1.85 -1.61
CA LEU A 68 -2.41 2.82 -0.99
C LEU A 68 -1.18 3.06 -1.88
N CYS A 69 -1.07 4.29 -2.38
CA CYS A 69 0.12 4.88 -3.01
C CYS A 69 0.59 4.30 -4.34
N ARG A 70 -0.05 4.74 -5.44
CA ARG A 70 0.47 4.56 -6.82
C ARG A 70 1.29 5.76 -7.35
N ARG A 71 1.43 6.88 -6.62
CA ARG A 71 1.99 8.14 -7.20
C ARG A 71 3.09 8.87 -6.41
N CYS A 72 3.67 8.28 -5.37
CA CYS A 72 4.77 8.93 -4.62
C CYS A 72 6.14 8.89 -5.32
N LEU A 73 6.20 8.57 -6.61
CA LEU A 73 7.46 8.22 -7.25
C LEU A 73 8.07 9.42 -8.02
N ASP A 74 7.39 10.26 -8.78
CA ASP A 74 8.12 11.07 -9.79
C ASP A 74 9.11 12.18 -9.32
N ASP A 75 9.32 12.45 -8.02
CA ASP A 75 10.21 13.53 -7.54
C ASP A 75 11.25 13.10 -6.47
N LEU A 76 12.05 12.06 -6.75
CA LEU A 76 13.21 11.73 -5.90
C LEU A 76 14.43 11.36 -6.74
#